data_AF-A0A2Y8ZRQ5-F1
#
_entry.id   AF-A0A2Y8ZRQ5-F1
#
_cell.length_a   1.000
_cell.length_b   1.000
_cell.length_c   1.000
_cell.angle_alpha   90.00
_cell.angle_beta   90.00
_cell.angle_gamma   90.00
#
_symmetry.space_group_name_H-M   'P 1'
#
loop_
_entity.id
_entity.type
_entity.pdbx_description
1 polymer ?
#
loop_
_entity_poly.entity_id
_entity_poly.type
_entity_poly.pdbx_seq_one_letter_code
_entity_poly.pdbx_strand_id
1 'polypeptide(L)'
;MAAGLAAAVYIDRHWSSTSHLLAPFPALIALLGPGSMAMHATQSSLGGRFDLGSMYLVAGFAAAYGIARIFGRGLGTLATLFVVLVVAAEIFGASDIPAPLVDTAGNLAFAVLLLVAVLVEVVIQRRPEHPQSWRWALVALGAMVVAFVIWSLSHSGGPWCDPNSWLQGHAVWHLLCALAAYALFRFYASERAVVRELHDLES
;
A
#
# COMPACT_ATOMS: atom_id res chain seq x y z
N MET A 1 1.79 -10.34 -5.87
CA MET A 1 2.17 -10.67 -7.27
C MET A 1 1.07 -10.38 -8.29
N ALA A 2 -0.08 -11.08 -8.30
CA ALA A 2 -1.12 -10.90 -9.35
C ALA A 2 -1.65 -9.45 -9.46
N ALA A 3 -1.90 -8.79 -8.32
CA ALA A 3 -2.27 -7.37 -8.28
C ALA A 3 -1.22 -6.45 -8.94
N GLY A 4 0.07 -6.72 -8.72
CA GLY A 4 1.17 -5.98 -9.33
C GLY A 4 1.27 -6.20 -10.84
N LEU A 5 1.07 -7.44 -11.31
CA LEU A 5 1.01 -7.75 -12.75
C LEU A 5 -0.18 -7.06 -13.43
N ALA A 6 -1.37 -7.11 -12.80
CA ALA A 6 -2.55 -6.43 -13.31
C ALA A 6 -2.34 -4.90 -13.40
N ALA A 7 -1.65 -4.32 -12.41
CA ALA A 7 -1.27 -2.91 -12.41
C ALA A 7 -0.24 -2.60 -13.51
N ALA A 8 0.76 -3.45 -13.72
CA ALA A 8 1.76 -3.28 -14.77
C ALA A 8 1.14 -3.34 -16.18
N VAL A 9 0.26 -4.31 -16.43
CA VAL A 9 -0.50 -4.41 -17.69
C VAL A 9 -1.39 -3.18 -17.91
N TYR A 10 -1.95 -2.61 -16.85
CA TYR A 10 -2.70 -1.37 -16.94
C TYR A 10 -1.82 -0.20 -17.38
N ILE A 11 -0.64 -0.02 -16.75
CA ILE A 11 0.30 1.05 -17.10
C ILE A 11 0.75 0.91 -18.56
N ASP A 12 1.11 -0.30 -19.00
CA ASP A 12 1.55 -0.54 -20.38
C ASP A 12 0.51 -0.06 -21.41
N ARG A 13 -0.77 -0.37 -21.16
CA ARG A 13 -1.89 0.05 -22.02
C ARG A 13 -2.22 1.55 -21.93
N HIS A 14 -1.83 2.23 -20.86
CA HIS A 14 -2.22 3.63 -20.58
C HIS A 14 -1.01 4.52 -20.26
N TRP A 15 0.15 4.19 -20.83
CA TRP A 15 1.43 4.83 -20.50
C TRP A 15 1.38 6.35 -20.68
N SER A 16 0.79 6.82 -21.79
CA SER A 16 0.68 8.25 -22.09
C SER A 16 -0.16 9.05 -21.08
N SER A 17 -1.07 8.38 -20.37
CA SER A 17 -1.98 8.98 -19.39
C SER A 17 -1.53 8.77 -17.94
N THR A 18 -0.46 8.02 -17.70
CA THR A 18 0.03 7.69 -16.34
C THR A 18 1.22 8.58 -15.94
N SER A 19 1.32 8.95 -14.66
CA SER A 19 2.48 9.71 -14.18
C SER A 19 3.73 8.82 -14.14
N HIS A 20 4.85 9.32 -14.67
CA HIS A 20 6.14 8.63 -14.56
C HIS A 20 6.57 8.41 -13.10
N LEU A 21 6.11 9.26 -12.17
CA LEU A 21 6.33 9.09 -10.73
C LEU A 21 5.63 7.84 -10.17
N LEU A 22 4.53 7.38 -10.80
CA LEU A 22 3.75 6.20 -10.38
C LEU A 22 4.29 4.89 -10.98
N ALA A 23 5.12 4.97 -12.03
CA ALA A 23 5.66 3.82 -12.76
C ALA A 23 6.28 2.70 -11.88
N PRO A 24 7.02 2.96 -10.79
CA PRO A 24 7.58 1.90 -9.96
C PRO A 24 6.54 1.15 -9.10
N PHE A 25 5.36 1.74 -8.87
CA PHE A 25 4.41 1.23 -7.88
C PHE A 25 3.89 -0.19 -8.15
N PRO A 26 3.55 -0.60 -9.40
CA PRO A 26 3.17 -1.98 -9.70
C PRO A 26 4.22 -3.02 -9.32
N ALA A 27 5.51 -2.70 -9.50
CA ALA A 27 6.61 -3.59 -9.13
C ALA A 27 6.66 -3.77 -7.61
N LEU A 28 6.47 -2.70 -6.84
CA LEU A 28 6.40 -2.76 -5.38
C LEU A 28 5.21 -3.62 -4.90
N ILE A 29 4.04 -3.48 -5.54
CA ILE A 29 2.87 -4.34 -5.26
C ILE A 29 3.16 -5.80 -5.63
N ALA A 30 3.93 -6.05 -6.68
CA ALA A 30 4.30 -7.41 -7.07
C ALA A 30 5.15 -8.09 -5.99
N LEU A 31 6.10 -7.35 -5.38
CA LEU A 31 7.02 -7.80 -4.33
C LEU A 31 6.33 -8.27 -3.04
N LEU A 32 5.11 -7.80 -2.75
CA LEU A 32 4.30 -8.33 -1.64
C LEU A 32 4.13 -9.86 -1.71
N GLY A 33 4.02 -10.41 -2.92
CA GLY A 33 3.86 -11.86 -3.11
C GLY A 33 5.09 -12.65 -2.67
N PRO A 34 6.26 -12.43 -3.28
CA PRO A 34 7.51 -13.07 -2.88
C PRO A 34 7.89 -12.84 -1.41
N GLY A 35 7.67 -11.64 -0.86
CA GLY A 35 7.92 -11.35 0.56
C GLY A 35 7.10 -12.26 1.48
N SER A 36 5.79 -12.29 1.27
CA SER A 36 4.86 -13.15 2.01
C SER A 36 5.17 -14.65 1.82
N MET A 37 5.46 -15.09 0.59
CA MET A 37 5.85 -16.47 0.32
C MET A 37 7.13 -16.87 1.05
N ALA A 38 8.13 -15.99 1.13
CA ALA A 38 9.36 -16.26 1.86
C ALA A 38 9.11 -16.46 3.36
N MET A 39 8.23 -15.67 3.96
CA MET A 39 7.80 -15.88 5.35
C MET A 39 7.08 -17.22 5.52
N HIS A 40 6.08 -17.50 4.69
CA HIS A 40 5.29 -18.74 4.79
C HIS A 40 6.12 -20.00 4.56
N ALA A 41 7.03 -19.97 3.61
CA ALA A 41 7.86 -21.11 3.26
C ALA A 41 8.96 -21.40 4.30
N THR A 42 9.50 -20.37 4.95
CA THR A 42 10.65 -20.53 5.87
C THR A 42 10.27 -20.46 7.34
N GLN A 43 9.18 -19.78 7.69
CA GLN A 43 8.79 -19.45 9.07
C GLN A 43 9.95 -18.88 9.91
N SER A 44 10.87 -18.17 9.24
CA SER A 44 12.09 -17.64 9.85
C SER A 44 11.97 -16.14 10.11
N SER A 45 12.81 -15.63 11.02
CA SER A 45 12.91 -14.18 11.26
C SER A 45 13.33 -13.40 10.02
N LEU A 46 14.16 -13.98 9.16
CA LEU A 46 14.51 -13.39 7.87
C LEU A 46 13.32 -13.37 6.91
N GLY A 47 12.55 -14.45 6.85
CA GLY A 47 11.31 -14.52 6.09
C GLY A 47 10.31 -13.46 6.55
N GLY A 48 10.08 -13.34 7.86
CA GLY A 48 9.22 -12.31 8.44
C GLY A 48 9.66 -10.88 8.11
N ARG A 49 10.98 -10.61 8.11
CA ARG A 49 11.52 -9.32 7.66
C ARG A 49 11.25 -9.05 6.17
N PHE A 50 11.34 -10.06 5.31
CA PHE A 50 11.00 -9.88 3.89
C PHE A 50 9.51 -9.60 3.67
N ASP A 51 8.63 -10.28 4.40
CA ASP A 51 7.19 -10.04 4.33
C ASP A 51 6.86 -8.61 4.76
N LEU A 52 7.24 -8.23 5.97
CA LEU A 52 6.95 -6.91 6.52
C LEU A 52 7.68 -5.78 5.75
N GLY A 53 8.93 -6.00 5.36
CA GLY A 53 9.69 -5.05 4.54
C GLY A 53 9.01 -4.77 3.20
N SER A 54 8.43 -5.80 2.55
CA SER A 54 7.66 -5.61 1.32
C SER A 54 6.41 -4.74 1.53
N MET A 55 5.79 -4.83 2.71
CA MET A 55 4.66 -3.97 3.10
C MET A 55 5.11 -2.52 3.32
N TYR A 56 6.29 -2.29 3.93
CA TYR A 56 6.88 -0.95 4.04
C TYR A 56 7.18 -0.32 2.69
N LEU A 57 7.64 -1.10 1.70
CA LEU A 57 7.86 -0.57 0.35
C LEU A 57 6.55 -0.01 -0.26
N VAL A 58 5.43 -0.71 -0.10
CA VAL A 58 4.14 -0.24 -0.64
C VAL A 58 3.60 0.97 0.13
N ALA A 59 3.54 0.89 1.46
CA ALA A 59 3.01 1.98 2.29
C ALA A 59 3.92 3.23 2.28
N GLY A 60 5.24 3.02 2.34
CA GLY A 60 6.23 4.07 2.24
C GLY A 60 6.20 4.78 0.89
N PHE A 61 6.01 4.03 -0.20
CA PHE A 61 5.82 4.65 -1.51
C PHE A 61 4.53 5.48 -1.55
N ALA A 62 3.40 4.97 -1.07
CA ALA A 62 2.14 5.70 -1.06
C ALA A 62 2.24 7.02 -0.26
N ALA A 63 2.85 6.97 0.93
CA ALA A 63 3.12 8.15 1.75
C ALA A 63 4.06 9.14 1.03
N ALA A 64 5.20 8.68 0.53
CA ALA A 64 6.16 9.53 -0.19
C ALA A 64 5.57 10.15 -1.46
N TYR A 65 4.77 9.38 -2.20
CA TYR A 65 4.09 9.81 -3.42
C TYR A 65 3.10 10.93 -3.14
N GLY A 66 2.23 10.76 -2.14
CA GLY A 66 1.31 11.81 -1.72
C GLY A 66 2.05 13.07 -1.23
N ILE A 67 3.09 12.92 -0.40
CA ILE A 67 3.85 14.06 0.14
C ILE A 67 4.55 14.83 -0.98
N ALA A 68 5.19 14.12 -1.92
CA ALA A 68 5.83 14.74 -3.09
C ALA A 68 4.82 15.55 -3.91
N ARG A 69 3.59 15.05 -4.08
CA ARG A 69 2.50 15.77 -4.75
C ARG A 69 2.01 16.99 -3.96
N ILE A 70 1.91 16.92 -2.64
CA ILE A 70 1.54 18.08 -1.80
C ILE A 70 2.48 19.26 -2.04
N PHE A 71 3.79 19.00 -2.12
CA PHE A 71 4.82 20.00 -2.30
C PHE A 71 5.17 20.30 -3.77
N GLY A 72 4.49 19.67 -4.73
CA GLY A 72 4.73 19.84 -6.16
C GLY A 72 6.15 19.46 -6.60
N ARG A 73 6.78 18.46 -5.96
CA ARG A 73 8.17 18.09 -6.23
C ARG A 73 8.29 16.83 -7.10
N GLY A 74 9.37 16.78 -7.87
CA GLY A 74 9.65 15.70 -8.83
C GLY A 74 10.29 14.45 -8.24
N LEU A 75 10.77 13.57 -9.13
CA LEU A 75 11.27 12.22 -8.81
C LEU A 75 12.33 12.16 -7.71
N GLY A 76 13.24 13.14 -7.64
CA GLY A 76 14.29 13.18 -6.62
C GLY A 76 13.71 13.27 -5.20
N THR A 77 12.70 14.12 -4.97
CA THR A 77 12.05 14.23 -3.66
C THR A 77 11.27 12.97 -3.30
N LEU A 78 10.56 12.39 -4.28
CA LEU A 78 9.87 11.10 -4.09
C LEU A 78 10.86 10.02 -3.66
N ALA A 79 11.98 9.86 -4.39
CA ALA A 79 12.98 8.85 -4.09
C ALA A 79 13.61 9.06 -2.69
N THR A 80 13.98 10.28 -2.34
CA THR A 80 14.53 10.59 -1.01
C THR A 80 13.54 10.29 0.10
N LEU A 81 12.29 10.76 -0.01
CA LEU A 81 11.25 10.50 0.98
C LEU A 81 10.96 9.00 1.11
N PHE A 82 10.85 8.30 -0.02
CA PHE A 82 10.63 6.86 -0.05
C PHE A 82 11.72 6.11 0.71
N VAL A 83 12.99 6.37 0.40
CA VAL A 83 14.13 5.72 1.08
C VAL A 83 14.13 6.06 2.57
N VAL A 84 13.97 7.34 2.93
CA VAL A 84 13.97 7.76 4.34
C VAL A 84 12.85 7.09 5.13
N LEU A 85 11.62 7.06 4.60
CA LEU A 85 10.47 6.46 5.27
C LEU A 85 10.63 4.95 5.43
N VAL A 86 11.08 4.25 4.39
CA VAL A 86 11.31 2.79 4.45
C VAL A 86 12.43 2.46 5.42
N VAL A 87 13.57 3.15 5.34
CA VAL A 87 14.69 2.90 6.26
C VAL A 87 14.31 3.21 7.71
N ALA A 88 13.57 4.30 7.95
CA ALA A 88 13.06 4.61 9.29
C ALA A 88 12.11 3.52 9.81
N ALA A 89 11.22 3.01 8.96
CA ALA A 89 10.31 1.92 9.32
C ALA A 89 11.05 0.61 9.61
N GLU A 90 12.10 0.28 8.84
CA GLU A 90 12.96 -0.88 9.09
C GLU A 90 13.71 -0.75 10.42
N ILE A 91 14.33 0.40 10.69
CA ILE A 91 15.06 0.65 11.94
C ILE A 91 14.12 0.58 13.14
N PHE A 92 12.96 1.24 13.06
CA PHE A 92 11.97 1.21 14.13
C PHE A 92 11.36 -0.18 14.29
N GLY A 93 11.02 -0.85 13.19
CA GLY A 93 10.41 -2.18 13.20
C GLY A 93 11.34 -3.29 13.69
N ALA A 94 12.66 -3.08 13.65
CA ALA A 94 13.64 -3.96 14.24
C ALA A 94 13.74 -3.86 15.78
N SER A 95 13.01 -2.93 16.41
CA SER A 95 12.97 -2.80 17.87
C SER A 95 11.96 -3.76 18.50
N ASP A 96 12.27 -4.28 19.69
CA ASP A 96 11.41 -5.18 20.46
C ASP A 96 10.32 -4.42 21.28
N ILE A 97 9.87 -3.26 20.78
CA ILE A 97 8.87 -2.45 21.47
C ILE A 97 7.48 -3.10 21.24
N PRO A 98 6.77 -3.49 22.32
CA PRO A 98 5.43 -4.05 22.18
C PRO A 98 4.44 -2.96 21.75
N ALA A 99 3.51 -3.31 20.87
CA ALA A 99 2.49 -2.41 20.36
C ALA A 99 1.09 -2.98 20.66
N PRO A 100 0.35 -2.45 21.66
CA PRO A 100 -0.88 -3.09 22.18
C PRO A 100 -2.02 -3.34 21.17
N LEU A 101 -2.00 -2.70 20.00
CA LEU A 101 -3.03 -2.85 18.96
C LEU A 101 -2.57 -3.70 17.76
N VAL A 102 -1.27 -3.90 17.60
CA VAL A 102 -0.68 -4.47 16.38
C VAL A 102 0.49 -5.42 16.69
N ASP A 103 0.59 -5.86 17.94
CA ASP A 103 1.60 -6.74 18.53
C ASP A 103 3.03 -6.19 18.56
N THR A 104 3.55 -5.71 17.43
CA THR A 104 4.96 -5.39 17.23
C THR A 104 5.20 -3.95 16.78
N ALA A 105 6.39 -3.41 17.07
CA ALA A 105 6.86 -2.13 16.54
C ALA A 105 6.82 -2.09 15.01
N GLY A 106 7.10 -3.22 14.35
CA GLY A 106 7.09 -3.29 12.89
C GLY A 106 5.70 -3.12 12.29
N ASN A 107 4.69 -3.81 12.83
CA ASN A 107 3.31 -3.61 12.40
C ASN A 107 2.83 -2.17 12.70
N LEU A 108 3.31 -1.57 13.78
CA LEU A 108 3.04 -0.16 14.09
C LEU A 108 3.66 0.78 13.06
N ALA A 109 4.91 0.57 12.65
CA ALA A 109 5.53 1.36 11.58
C ALA A 109 4.72 1.28 10.27
N PHE A 110 4.30 0.08 9.89
CA PHE A 110 3.44 -0.11 8.72
C PHE A 110 2.13 0.67 8.85
N ALA A 111 1.46 0.56 10.00
CA ALA A 111 0.19 1.26 10.26
C ALA A 111 0.37 2.79 10.21
N VAL A 112 1.47 3.31 10.74
CA VAL A 112 1.80 4.76 10.66
C VAL A 112 2.02 5.19 9.22
N LEU A 113 2.76 4.43 8.41
CA LEU A 113 2.96 4.74 6.99
C LEU A 113 1.64 4.78 6.22
N LEU A 114 0.75 3.80 6.46
CA LEU A 114 -0.59 3.80 5.88
C LEU A 114 -1.42 5.00 6.32
N LEU A 115 -1.39 5.33 7.62
CA LEU A 115 -2.10 6.49 8.15
C LEU A 115 -1.60 7.78 7.51
N VAL A 116 -0.28 7.97 7.41
CA VAL A 116 0.32 9.13 6.72
C VAL A 116 -0.16 9.19 5.27
N ALA A 117 -0.12 8.08 4.54
CA ALA A 117 -0.62 8.03 3.17
C ALA A 117 -2.10 8.47 3.09
N VAL A 118 -2.98 7.89 3.93
CA VAL A 118 -4.40 8.26 3.96
C VAL A 118 -4.61 9.74 4.29
N LEU A 119 -3.94 10.27 5.32
CA LEU A 119 -4.07 11.68 5.72
C LEU A 119 -3.64 12.62 4.60
N VAL A 120 -2.54 12.31 3.95
CA VAL A 120 -2.02 13.07 2.81
C VAL A 120 -3.01 13.03 1.63
N GLU A 121 -3.58 11.87 1.31
CA GLU A 121 -4.59 11.77 0.26
C GLU A 121 -5.86 12.55 0.60
N VAL A 122 -6.32 12.51 1.86
CA VAL A 122 -7.46 13.31 2.31
C VAL A 122 -7.18 14.81 2.14
N VAL A 123 -5.96 15.27 2.43
CA VAL A 123 -5.57 16.67 2.22
C VAL A 123 -5.56 17.04 0.74
N ILE A 124 -5.03 16.17 -0.14
CA ILE A 124 -4.99 16.40 -1.59
C ILE A 124 -6.41 16.46 -2.16
N GLN A 125 -7.27 15.50 -1.80
CA GLN A 125 -8.63 15.39 -2.34
C GLN A 125 -9.59 16.49 -1.86
N ARG A 126 -9.19 17.27 -0.84
CA ARG A 126 -9.91 18.48 -0.41
C ARG A 126 -9.56 19.72 -1.24
N ARG A 127 -8.55 19.65 -2.13
CA ARG A 127 -8.18 20.77 -3.00
C ARG A 127 -9.20 20.92 -4.14
N PRO A 128 -9.68 22.15 -4.45
CA PRO A 128 -10.69 22.37 -5.49
C PRO A 128 -10.29 21.86 -6.87
N GLU A 129 -8.99 21.94 -7.18
CA GLU A 129 -8.42 21.59 -8.48
C GLU A 129 -8.27 20.07 -8.71
N HIS A 130 -8.53 19.23 -7.70
CA HIS A 130 -8.24 17.80 -7.78
C HIS A 130 -9.47 16.98 -8.22
N PRO A 131 -9.40 16.22 -9.33
CA PRO A 131 -10.52 15.41 -9.77
C PRO A 131 -10.82 14.27 -8.78
N GLN A 132 -12.08 14.18 -8.36
CA GLN A 132 -12.49 13.25 -7.31
C GLN A 132 -12.72 11.83 -7.83
N SER A 133 -11.68 10.99 -7.83
CA SER A 133 -11.78 9.55 -8.08
C SER A 133 -12.06 8.72 -6.81
N TRP A 134 -13.01 9.18 -6.00
CA TRP A 134 -13.29 8.65 -4.64
C TRP A 134 -13.64 7.16 -4.60
N ARG A 135 -14.19 6.59 -5.68
CA ARG A 135 -14.59 5.18 -5.74
C ARG A 135 -13.43 4.23 -5.44
N TRP A 136 -12.28 4.43 -6.09
CA TRP A 136 -11.12 3.57 -5.90
C TRP A 136 -10.45 3.79 -4.54
N ALA A 137 -10.45 5.03 -4.04
CA ALA A 137 -10.00 5.34 -2.68
C ALA A 137 -10.85 4.64 -1.62
N LEU A 138 -12.18 4.62 -1.77
CA LEU A 138 -13.08 3.91 -0.85
C LEU A 138 -12.89 2.39 -0.91
N VAL A 139 -12.71 1.82 -2.10
CA VAL A 139 -12.42 0.38 -2.22
C VAL A 139 -11.10 0.04 -1.54
N ALA A 140 -10.05 0.85 -1.74
CA ALA A 140 -8.75 0.64 -1.12
C ALA A 140 -8.84 0.73 0.42
N LEU A 141 -9.43 1.80 0.94
CA LEU A 141 -9.57 2.02 2.37
C LEU A 141 -10.48 0.98 3.01
N GLY A 142 -11.64 0.71 2.41
CA GLY A 142 -12.58 -0.29 2.89
C GLY A 142 -11.97 -1.69 2.92
N ALA A 143 -11.29 -2.11 1.85
CA ALA A 143 -10.60 -3.40 1.81
C ALA A 143 -9.50 -3.49 2.89
N MET A 144 -8.74 -2.42 3.12
CA MET A 144 -7.70 -2.39 4.16
C MET A 144 -8.29 -2.44 5.58
N VAL A 145 -9.38 -1.72 5.85
CA VAL A 145 -10.08 -1.77 7.14
C VAL A 145 -10.63 -3.17 7.40
N VAL A 146 -11.29 -3.78 6.42
CA VAL A 146 -11.79 -5.16 6.54
C VAL A 146 -10.62 -6.13 6.73
N ALA A 147 -9.51 -5.96 6.00
CA ALA A 147 -8.31 -6.77 6.18
C ALA A 147 -7.79 -6.68 7.63
N PHE A 148 -7.67 -5.46 8.17
CA PHE A 148 -7.21 -5.25 9.53
C PHE A 148 -8.13 -5.92 10.57
N VAL A 149 -9.45 -5.84 10.39
CA VAL A 149 -10.41 -6.55 11.26
C VAL A 149 -10.23 -8.07 11.17
N ILE A 150 -10.13 -8.61 9.95
CA ILE A 150 -9.90 -10.06 9.75
C ILE A 150 -8.61 -10.50 10.43
N TRP A 151 -7.51 -9.78 10.21
CA TRP A 151 -6.22 -10.06 10.85
C TRP A 151 -6.33 -10.03 12.38
N SER A 152 -6.97 -9.00 12.94
CA SER A 152 -7.18 -8.84 14.39
C SER A 152 -7.96 -10.01 15.01
N LEU A 153 -8.88 -10.61 14.25
CA LEU A 153 -9.70 -11.73 14.73
C LEU A 153 -9.01 -13.09 14.51
N SER A 154 -8.19 -13.22 13.47
CA SER A 154 -7.63 -14.50 13.05
C SER A 154 -6.15 -14.70 13.38
N HIS A 155 -5.43 -13.68 13.85
CA HIS A 155 -4.04 -13.84 14.27
C HIS A 155 -3.94 -14.78 15.47
N SER A 156 -2.72 -15.24 15.78
CA SER A 156 -2.44 -16.15 16.89
C SER A 156 -3.07 -15.64 18.20
N GLY A 157 -3.88 -16.47 18.85
CA GLY A 157 -4.60 -16.11 20.08
C GLY A 157 -5.93 -15.38 19.88
N GLY A 158 -6.29 -15.04 18.64
CA GLY A 158 -7.57 -14.44 18.28
C GLY A 158 -8.74 -15.44 18.25
N PRO A 159 -9.99 -14.95 18.34
CA PRO A 159 -11.19 -15.80 18.43
C PRO A 159 -11.47 -16.63 17.18
N TRP A 160 -10.93 -16.26 16.01
CA TRP A 160 -11.09 -16.98 14.74
C TRP A 160 -9.82 -17.75 14.36
N CYS A 161 -8.86 -17.90 15.28
CA CYS A 161 -7.66 -18.69 15.08
C CYS A 161 -7.98 -20.20 15.24
N ASP A 162 -8.42 -20.84 14.16
CA ASP A 162 -8.61 -22.30 14.09
C ASP A 162 -7.75 -22.92 12.98
N PRO A 163 -6.72 -23.72 13.33
CA PRO A 163 -5.85 -24.35 12.34
C PRO A 163 -6.56 -25.44 11.51
N ASN A 164 -7.70 -25.96 11.97
CA ASN A 164 -8.46 -26.99 11.25
C ASN A 164 -9.54 -26.40 10.33
N SER A 165 -9.70 -25.07 10.31
CA SER A 165 -10.67 -24.42 9.44
C SER A 165 -10.30 -24.59 7.96
N TRP A 166 -11.31 -24.93 7.15
CA TRP A 166 -11.20 -24.95 5.69
C TRP A 166 -10.98 -23.56 5.09
N LEU A 167 -11.46 -22.51 5.77
CA LEU A 167 -11.27 -21.11 5.39
C LEU A 167 -10.38 -20.41 6.41
N GLN A 168 -9.14 -20.16 6.03
CA GLN A 168 -8.15 -19.50 6.89
C GLN A 168 -8.30 -17.97 6.81
N GLY A 169 -8.53 -17.33 7.95
CA GLY A 169 -8.65 -15.86 8.04
C GLY A 169 -7.41 -15.15 7.49
N HIS A 170 -6.22 -15.73 7.71
CA HIS A 170 -4.97 -15.22 7.13
C HIS A 170 -4.98 -15.20 5.60
N ALA A 171 -5.56 -16.20 4.95
CA ALA A 171 -5.67 -16.22 3.49
C ALA A 171 -6.62 -15.13 2.98
N VAL A 172 -7.74 -14.91 3.69
CA VAL A 172 -8.69 -13.82 3.38
C VAL A 172 -8.01 -12.46 3.55
N TRP A 173 -7.20 -12.29 4.60
CA TRP A 173 -6.39 -11.09 4.82
C TRP A 173 -5.47 -10.80 3.62
N HIS A 174 -4.72 -11.78 3.13
CA HIS A 174 -3.86 -11.60 1.94
C HIS A 174 -4.64 -11.14 0.70
N LEU A 175 -5.82 -11.72 0.45
CA LEU A 175 -6.66 -11.34 -0.69
C LEU A 175 -7.17 -9.90 -0.58
N LEU A 176 -7.60 -9.49 0.62
CA LEU A 176 -8.05 -8.12 0.89
C LEU A 176 -6.91 -7.12 0.78
N CYS A 177 -5.70 -7.44 1.26
CA CYS A 177 -4.52 -6.61 1.08
C CYS A 177 -4.14 -6.45 -0.40
N ALA A 178 -4.22 -7.53 -1.19
CA ALA A 178 -3.99 -7.48 -2.64
C ALA A 178 -5.02 -6.60 -3.36
N LEU A 179 -6.30 -6.71 -2.98
CA LEU A 179 -7.37 -5.84 -3.48
C LEU A 179 -7.13 -4.38 -3.10
N ALA A 180 -6.77 -4.11 -1.85
CA ALA A 180 -6.49 -2.76 -1.35
C ALA A 180 -5.32 -2.12 -2.13
N ALA A 181 -4.22 -2.84 -2.32
CA ALA A 181 -3.06 -2.35 -3.07
C ALA A 181 -3.40 -2.08 -4.54
N TYR A 182 -4.14 -2.97 -5.20
CA TYR A 182 -4.59 -2.76 -6.58
C TYR A 182 -5.56 -1.57 -6.70
N ALA A 183 -6.51 -1.44 -5.79
CA ALA A 183 -7.46 -0.33 -5.77
C ALA A 183 -6.74 1.02 -5.52
N LEU A 184 -5.73 1.05 -4.65
CA LEU A 184 -4.89 2.22 -4.44
C LEU A 184 -4.12 2.61 -5.71
N PHE A 185 -3.57 1.63 -6.43
CA PHE A 185 -2.97 1.89 -7.74
C PHE A 185 -3.99 2.48 -8.73
N ARG A 186 -5.20 1.91 -8.81
CA ARG A 186 -6.26 2.42 -9.69
C ARG A 186 -6.71 3.82 -9.32
N PHE A 187 -6.73 4.14 -8.03
CA PHE A 187 -6.97 5.48 -7.54
C PHE A 187 -5.92 6.46 -8.11
N TYR A 188 -4.64 6.21 -7.90
CA TYR A 188 -3.55 7.06 -8.42
C TYR A 188 -3.52 7.16 -9.95
N ALA A 189 -3.77 6.06 -10.65
CA ALA A 189 -3.78 6.06 -12.11
C ALA A 189 -4.96 6.87 -12.69
N SER A 190 -6.11 6.88 -12.01
CA SER A 190 -7.31 7.59 -12.48
C SER A 190 -7.20 9.12 -12.38
N GLU A 191 -6.45 9.65 -11.41
CA GLU A 191 -6.35 11.10 -11.22
C GLU A 191 -5.74 11.81 -12.45
N ARG A 192 -4.70 11.23 -13.05
CA ARG A 192 -4.05 11.85 -14.23
C ARG A 192 -4.84 11.68 -15.52
N ALA A 193 -5.60 10.59 -15.64
CA ALA A 193 -6.51 10.40 -16.76
C ALA A 193 -7.58 11.51 -16.80
N VAL A 194 -8.16 11.85 -15.64
CA VAL A 194 -9.17 12.91 -15.54
C VAL A 194 -8.59 14.30 -15.82
N VAL A 195 -7.40 14.62 -15.29
CA VAL A 195 -6.73 15.92 -15.57
C VAL A 195 -6.48 16.10 -17.07
N ARG A 196 -6.06 15.04 -17.77
CA ARG A 196 -5.81 15.09 -19.22
C ARG A 196 -7.09 15.28 -20.02
N GLU A 197 -8.15 14.54 -19.69
CA GLU A 197 -9.45 14.66 -20.35
C GLU A 197 -10.04 16.08 -20.20
N LEU A 198 -9.92 16.68 -19.00
CA LEU A 198 -10.33 18.08 -18.77
C LEU A 198 -9.54 19.06 -19.66
N HIS A 199 -8.23 18.90 -19.76
CA HIS A 199 -7.39 19.76 -20.60
C HIS A 199 -7.69 19.61 -22.10
N ASP A 200 -7.94 18.39 -22.57
CA ASP A 200 -8.31 18.12 -23.97
C ASP A 200 -9.72 18.65 -24.34
N LEU A 201 -10.62 18.83 -23.36
CA LEU A 201 -11.95 19.45 -23.55
C LEU A 201 -11.90 20.99 -23.57
N GLU A 202 -10.86 21.59 -22.99
CA GLU A 202 -10.67 23.05 -22.91
C GLU A 202 -9.84 23.60 -24.09
N SER A 203 -9.18 22.75 -24.87
CA SER A 203 -8.36 23.08 -26.06
C SER A 203 -9.13 23.02 -27.36
#